data_AF-A0A9D5RG99-F1
#
_entry.id   AF-A0A9D5RG99-F1
#
_cell.length_a   1.000
_cell.length_b   1.000
_cell.length_c   1.000
_cell.angle_alpha   90.00
_cell.angle_beta   90.00
_cell.angle_gamma   90.00
#
_symmetry.space_group_name_H-M   'P 1'
#
loop_
_entity.id
_entity.type
_entity.pdbx_description
1 polymer ?
#
loop_
_entity_poly.entity_id
_entity_poly.type
_entity_poly.pdbx_seq_one_letter_code
_entity_poly.pdbx_strand_id
1 'polypeptide(L)'
;YLGALLGEAYDERMLRILSDQRLNGKLPFFLHAMDIDVAHKTGEDEGITHDCGLVYAKEPFVICMLSNKVDVPAFERLIQDAALELSQGHWD
;
A
#
# COMPACT_ATOMS: atom_id res chain seq x y z
N TYR A 1 -2.12 -14.25 -4.36
CA TYR A 1 -0.80 -14.83 -4.02
C TYR A 1 -0.97 -16.35 -4.10
N LEU A 2 0.01 -17.10 -4.65
CA LEU A 2 -0.17 -18.46 -5.23
C LEU A 2 0.39 -19.61 -4.38
N GLY A 3 0.66 -19.37 -3.11
CA GLY A 3 1.19 -20.36 -2.16
C GLY A 3 2.63 -20.79 -2.43
N ALA A 4 3.34 -20.12 -3.35
CA ALA A 4 4.62 -20.62 -3.89
C ALA A 4 5.76 -20.73 -2.87
N LEU A 5 5.72 -19.96 -1.78
CA LEU A 5 6.78 -19.95 -0.76
C LEU A 5 6.38 -20.72 0.51
N LEU A 6 5.24 -20.36 1.11
CA LEU A 6 4.81 -20.90 2.40
C LEU A 6 3.52 -21.73 2.31
N GLY A 7 2.83 -21.73 1.17
CA GLY A 7 1.54 -22.39 0.96
C GLY A 7 0.34 -21.45 1.07
N GLU A 8 -0.75 -21.78 0.37
CA GLU A 8 -1.95 -20.93 0.21
C GLU A 8 -2.56 -20.50 1.56
N ALA A 9 -2.60 -21.38 2.57
CA ALA A 9 -3.13 -21.05 3.89
C ALA A 9 -2.33 -19.93 4.59
N TYR A 10 -1.02 -19.84 4.34
CA TYR A 10 -0.18 -18.78 4.91
C TYR A 10 -0.35 -17.48 4.12
N ASP A 11 -0.51 -17.58 2.81
CA ASP A 11 -0.82 -16.44 1.95
C ASP A 11 -2.11 -15.74 2.38
N GLU A 12 -3.19 -16.51 2.53
CA GLU A 12 -4.49 -16.01 3.00
C GLU A 12 -4.37 -15.35 4.37
N ARG A 13 -3.64 -15.98 5.29
CA ARG A 13 -3.41 -15.44 6.63
C ARG A 13 -2.63 -14.13 6.58
N MET A 14 -1.58 -14.05 5.76
CA MET A 14 -0.77 -12.83 5.61
C MET A 14 -1.60 -11.70 5.00
N LEU A 15 -2.33 -11.97 3.92
CA LEU A 15 -3.17 -10.98 3.26
C LEU A 15 -4.25 -10.46 4.20
N ARG A 16 -4.88 -11.34 5.00
CA ARG A 16 -5.85 -10.92 6.02
C ARG A 16 -5.23 -9.98 7.05
N ILE A 17 -4.04 -10.29 7.58
CA ILE A 17 -3.35 -9.43 8.55
C ILE A 17 -3.02 -8.06 7.93
N LEU A 18 -2.56 -8.04 6.68
CA LEU A 18 -2.21 -6.81 5.96
C LEU A 18 -3.43 -5.97 5.59
N SER A 19 -4.56 -6.60 5.26
CA SER A 19 -5.84 -5.93 4.99
C SER A 19 -6.48 -5.36 6.27
N ASP A 20 -6.21 -5.95 7.43
CA ASP A 20 -6.72 -5.49 8.74
C ASP A 20 -5.90 -4.32 9.33
N GLN A 21 -4.96 -3.75 8.57
CA GLN A 21 -4.18 -2.57 8.97
C GLN A 21 -5.09 -1.38 9.31
N ARG A 22 -4.68 -0.58 10.31
CA ARG A 22 -5.47 0.57 10.81
C ARG A 22 -4.86 1.92 10.47
N LEU A 23 -3.57 1.96 10.17
CA LEU A 23 -2.85 3.18 9.80
C LEU A 23 -3.04 3.49 8.31
N ASN A 24 -4.24 3.96 7.95
CA ASN A 24 -4.68 4.09 6.57
C ASN A 24 -4.38 5.48 5.96
N GLY A 25 -3.46 6.22 6.58
CA GLY A 25 -3.12 7.60 6.20
C GLY A 25 -2.20 7.75 4.99
N LYS A 26 -1.81 6.66 4.32
CA LYS A 26 -0.81 6.65 3.23
C LYS A 26 -1.40 6.03 1.95
N LEU A 27 -1.01 4.83 1.54
CA LEU A 27 -1.55 4.19 0.33
C LEU A 27 -3.09 4.18 0.31
N PRO A 28 -3.79 3.85 1.42
CA PRO A 28 -5.24 3.74 1.38
C PRO A 28 -6.00 5.07 1.45
N PHE A 29 -5.30 6.20 1.65
CA PHE A 29 -5.90 7.49 2.04
C PHE A 29 -7.06 7.92 1.14
N PHE A 30 -6.85 7.92 -0.18
CA PHE A 30 -7.91 8.21 -1.16
C PHE A 30 -8.68 6.96 -1.59
N LEU A 31 -8.00 5.81 -1.62
CA LEU A 31 -8.50 4.57 -2.20
C LEU A 31 -9.69 3.99 -1.43
N HIS A 32 -9.73 4.15 -0.10
CA HIS A 32 -10.88 3.70 0.70
C HIS A 32 -12.19 4.38 0.32
N ALA A 33 -12.17 5.68 -0.02
CA ALA A 33 -13.36 6.39 -0.46
C ALA A 33 -13.86 5.92 -1.83
N MET A 34 -13.01 5.21 -2.57
CA MET A 34 -13.27 4.63 -3.89
C MET A 34 -13.57 3.13 -3.82
N ASP A 35 -13.71 2.55 -2.62
CA ASP A 35 -13.93 1.12 -2.39
C ASP A 35 -12.79 0.23 -2.97
N ILE A 36 -11.57 0.77 -2.98
CA ILE A 36 -10.36 0.05 -3.40
C ILE A 36 -9.62 -0.40 -2.14
N ASP A 37 -9.61 -1.70 -1.91
CA ASP A 37 -8.90 -2.31 -0.79
C ASP A 37 -7.38 -2.28 -0.98
N VAL A 38 -6.67 -2.20 0.15
CA VAL A 38 -5.22 -2.27 0.18
C VAL A 38 -4.77 -3.20 1.32
N ALA A 39 -4.05 -4.27 0.98
CA ALA A 39 -3.33 -5.06 1.97
C ALA A 39 -1.91 -4.49 2.12
N HIS A 40 -1.61 -3.81 3.23
CA HIS A 40 -0.39 -3.03 3.33
C HIS A 40 0.30 -3.05 4.71
N LYS A 41 1.56 -2.59 4.71
CA LYS A 41 2.36 -2.37 5.90
C LYS A 41 3.09 -1.03 5.81
N THR A 42 2.83 -0.20 6.80
CA THR A 42 3.54 1.07 6.99
C THR A 42 4.86 0.89 7.76
N GLY A 43 5.73 1.88 7.72
CA GLY A 43 6.90 1.97 8.59
C GLY A 43 7.24 3.43 8.83
N GLU A 44 7.55 3.78 10.07
CA GLU A 44 7.74 5.16 10.52
C GLU A 44 8.93 5.24 11.47
N ASP A 45 9.77 6.25 11.28
CA ASP A 45 10.81 6.68 12.22
C ASP A 45 11.15 8.16 11.95
N GLU A 46 12.06 8.75 12.71
CA GLU A 46 12.49 10.14 12.51
C GLU A 46 13.09 10.35 11.10
N GLY A 47 12.43 11.19 10.29
CA GLY A 47 12.84 11.45 8.90
C GLY A 47 12.61 10.27 7.94
N ILE A 48 11.86 9.25 8.36
CA ILE A 48 11.57 8.02 7.61
C ILE A 48 10.06 7.81 7.57
N THR A 49 9.50 7.62 6.37
CA THR A 49 8.12 7.17 6.23
C THR A 49 7.96 6.23 5.04
N HIS A 50 7.26 5.12 5.28
CA HIS A 50 7.12 4.02 4.35
C HIS A 50 5.66 3.59 4.26
N ASP A 51 5.30 3.06 3.10
CA ASP A 51 4.16 2.18 2.96
C ASP A 51 4.36 1.24 1.76
N CYS A 52 4.09 -0.04 1.97
CA CYS A 52 4.19 -1.08 0.96
C CYS A 52 2.92 -1.91 0.97
N GLY A 53 2.31 -2.14 -0.18
CA GLY A 53 1.04 -2.87 -0.23
C GLY A 53 0.67 -3.41 -1.59
N LEU A 54 -0.27 -4.36 -1.56
CA LEU A 54 -1.02 -4.84 -2.70
C LEU A 54 -2.31 -4.02 -2.78
N VAL A 55 -2.48 -3.28 -3.88
CA VAL A 55 -3.65 -2.46 -4.16
C VAL A 55 -4.59 -3.27 -5.06
N TYR A 56 -5.83 -3.48 -4.61
CA TYR A 56 -6.86 -4.23 -5.35
C TYR A 56 -7.65 -3.32 -6.30
N ALA A 57 -6.94 -2.49 -7.08
CA ALA A 57 -7.54 -1.73 -8.17
C ALA A 57 -8.03 -2.66 -9.29
N LYS A 58 -8.66 -2.09 -10.33
CA LYS A 58 -9.13 -2.87 -11.49
C LYS A 58 -8.05 -3.78 -12.09
N GLU A 59 -6.84 -3.25 -12.20
CA GLU A 59 -5.61 -4.01 -12.47
C GLU A 59 -4.82 -4.05 -11.15
N PRO A 60 -4.82 -5.17 -10.40
CA PRO A 60 -4.13 -5.22 -9.12
C PRO A 60 -2.62 -5.05 -9.26
N PHE A 61 -2.02 -4.27 -8.37
CA PHE A 61 -0.58 -4.00 -8.41
C PHE A 61 0.04 -3.95 -7.02
N VAL A 62 1.35 -4.21 -6.98
CA VAL A 62 2.16 -4.02 -5.77
C VAL A 62 2.90 -2.70 -5.88
N ILE A 63 2.86 -1.91 -4.82
CA ILE A 63 3.62 -0.65 -4.70
C ILE A 63 4.43 -0.66 -3.39
N CYS A 64 5.68 -0.20 -3.48
CA CYS A 64 6.57 -0.03 -2.34
C CYS A 64 7.16 1.37 -2.37
N MET A 65 6.75 2.23 -1.44
CA MET A 65 7.26 3.59 -1.32
C MET A 65 8.10 3.71 -0.05
N LEU A 66 9.42 3.85 -0.22
CA LEU A 66 10.39 3.88 0.86
C LEU A 66 11.20 5.18 0.82
N SER A 67 11.48 5.77 1.98
CA SER A 67 12.19 7.04 2.10
C SER A 67 13.10 7.11 3.32
N ASN A 68 14.13 7.95 3.26
CA ASN A 68 14.99 8.24 4.40
C ASN A 68 15.51 9.67 4.29
N LYS A 69 15.64 10.36 5.42
CA LYS A 69 16.01 11.79 5.52
C LYS A 69 15.13 12.67 4.63
N VAL A 70 13.82 12.46 4.72
CA VAL A 70 12.82 13.22 3.95
C VAL A 70 11.99 14.15 4.83
N ASP A 71 11.36 15.13 4.19
CA ASP A 71 10.17 15.77 4.73
C ASP A 71 9.05 14.72 4.76
N VAL A 72 8.74 14.22 5.96
CA VAL A 72 7.78 13.13 6.17
C VAL A 72 6.39 13.49 5.64
N PRO A 73 5.77 14.64 6.02
CA PRO A 73 4.51 15.06 5.44
C PRO A 73 4.51 15.13 3.91
N ALA A 74 5.54 15.70 3.31
CA ALA A 74 5.61 15.80 1.85
C ALA A 74 5.73 14.43 1.18
N PHE A 75 6.50 13.50 1.74
CA PHE A 75 6.62 12.16 1.18
C PHE A 75 5.36 11.32 1.39
N GLU A 76 4.66 11.46 2.52
CA GLU A 76 3.34 10.84 2.72
C GLU A 76 2.34 11.33 1.69
N ARG A 77 2.35 12.63 1.37
CA ARG A 77 1.52 13.15 0.28
C ARG A 77 1.86 12.54 -1.07
N LEU A 78 3.14 12.40 -1.39
CA LEU A 78 3.57 11.71 -2.58
C LEU A 78 3.08 10.25 -2.61
N ILE A 79 3.10 9.53 -1.48
CA ILE A 79 2.56 8.16 -1.38
C ILE A 79 1.07 8.14 -1.72
N GLN A 80 0.29 9.06 -1.15
CA GLN A 80 -1.16 9.14 -1.37
C GLN A 80 -1.48 9.44 -2.84
N ASP A 81 -0.79 10.41 -3.42
CA ASP A 81 -1.02 10.85 -4.80
C ASP A 81 -0.57 9.78 -5.80
N ALA A 82 0.57 9.13 -5.56
CA ALA A 82 1.04 8.03 -6.38
C ALA A 82 0.05 6.86 -6.38
N ALA A 83 -0.44 6.44 -5.20
CA ALA A 83 -1.41 5.35 -5.09
C ALA A 83 -2.70 5.65 -5.86
N LEU A 84 -3.21 6.88 -5.74
CA LEU A 84 -4.38 7.34 -6.47
C LEU A 84 -4.15 7.30 -7.99
N GLU A 85 -3.06 7.92 -8.47
CA GLU A 85 -2.72 7.94 -9.89
C GLU A 85 -2.60 6.51 -10.43
N LEU A 86 -1.85 5.65 -9.71
CA LEU A 86 -1.61 4.29 -10.19
C LEU A 86 -2.89 3.45 -10.28
N SER A 87 -3.83 3.68 -9.35
CA SER A 87 -5.11 2.98 -9.32
C SER A 87 -6.02 3.27 -10.52
N GLN A 88 -5.79 4.37 -11.25
CA GLN A 88 -6.62 4.76 -12.38
C GLN A 88 -6.27 4.02 -13.67
N GLY A 89 -5.06 3.45 -13.76
CA GLY A 89 -4.68 2.57 -14.87
C GLY A 89 -4.39 3.26 -16.21
N HIS A 90 -4.12 4.57 -16.23
CA HIS A 90 -3.79 5.32 -17.45
C HIS A 90 -2.31 5.19 -17.84
N TRP A 91 -1.86 3.97 -18.13
CA TRP A 91 -0.46 3.66 -18.48
C TRP A 91 -0.31 3.41 -19.98
N ASP A 92 -0.60 4.41 -20.80
CA ASP A 92 -0.35 4.40 -22.25
C ASP A 92 0.77 5.39 -22.62
#